data_AF-A0A6M3KXF9-F1
#
_entry.id   AF-A0A6M3KXF9-F1
#
_cell.length_a   1.000
_cell.length_b   1.000
_cell.length_c   1.000
_cell.angle_alpha   90.00
_cell.angle_beta   90.00
_cell.angle_gamma   90.00
#
_symmetry.space_group_name_H-M   'P 1'
#
loop_
_entity.id
_entity.type
_entity.pdbx_description
1 polymer ?
#
loop_
_entity_poly.entity_id
_entity_poly.type
_entity_poly.pdbx_seq_one_letter_code
_entity_poly.pdbx_strand_id
1 'polypeptide(L)'
;MPQTSRNQKINPVTEQAYGQGDHRGIGAEGARRDHTHGTPSNPFGDGVILKNRIIGRLLGEITGLTGAEVTTLLSLATTLLRGVVFLATEAEVLAGIEATKAVTPATLAALRDATPRGSFYGSEIGFSAAVNNSYTIVADTDISPGPLSDITYTDAGTTLTIGTAGCYSVAWYLAVEVGTDNRHVRAGIMVDSTTVLSAPGINHIEPQTANKQYAMSGCADLDLAAGAVLGVGVGSGDSVTIAVDHIGLCVKRIGST
;
A
#
# COMPACT_ATOMS: atom_id res chain seq x y z
N MET A 1 73.09 -59.68 -27.62
CA MET A 1 73.21 -58.73 -28.74
C MET A 1 72.86 -57.34 -28.21
N PRO A 2 73.71 -56.31 -28.38
CA PRO A 2 73.52 -55.00 -27.76
C PRO A 2 72.54 -54.14 -28.57
N GLN A 3 71.59 -53.48 -27.88
CA GLN A 3 70.69 -52.50 -28.51
C GLN A 3 71.43 -51.17 -28.72
N THR A 4 71.56 -50.76 -29.97
CA THR A 4 72.00 -49.41 -30.36
C THR A 4 70.88 -48.41 -30.11
N SER A 5 71.07 -47.50 -29.14
CA SER A 5 70.17 -46.39 -28.91
C SER A 5 70.17 -45.46 -30.13
N ARG A 6 69.00 -45.26 -30.75
CA ARG A 6 68.83 -44.24 -31.80
C ARG A 6 68.84 -42.87 -31.13
N ASN A 7 69.91 -42.11 -31.34
CA ASN A 7 69.93 -40.67 -31.09
C ASN A 7 68.99 -39.98 -32.08
N GLN A 8 67.70 -39.91 -31.75
CA GLN A 8 66.76 -39.07 -32.47
C GLN A 8 67.09 -37.62 -32.11
N LYS A 9 67.70 -36.90 -33.05
CA LYS A 9 68.03 -35.48 -32.92
C LYS A 9 66.71 -34.70 -32.92
N ILE A 10 66.13 -34.48 -31.74
CA ILE A 10 64.98 -33.59 -31.58
C ILE A 10 65.50 -32.18 -31.85
N ASN A 11 65.09 -31.57 -32.96
CA ASN A 11 65.26 -30.13 -33.16
C ASN A 11 64.25 -29.43 -32.25
N PRO A 12 64.66 -28.77 -31.16
CA PRO A 12 63.72 -27.99 -30.37
C PRO A 12 63.18 -26.86 -31.26
N VAL A 13 61.88 -26.86 -31.50
CA VAL A 13 61.20 -25.69 -32.06
C VAL A 13 61.37 -24.55 -31.07
N THR A 14 61.96 -23.45 -31.52
CA THR A 14 62.12 -22.24 -30.71
C THR A 14 60.76 -21.60 -30.48
N GLU A 15 60.58 -20.89 -29.37
CA GLU A 15 59.31 -20.21 -29.03
C GLU A 15 58.88 -19.19 -30.10
N GLN A 16 59.82 -18.76 -30.94
CA GLN A 16 59.59 -17.95 -32.14
C GLN A 16 58.60 -18.57 -33.14
N ALA A 17 58.46 -19.91 -33.18
CA ALA A 17 57.46 -20.57 -34.02
C ALA A 17 56.01 -20.22 -33.62
N TYR A 18 55.81 -19.71 -32.41
CA TYR A 18 54.52 -19.24 -31.89
C TYR A 18 54.44 -17.71 -31.78
N GLY A 19 55.37 -16.98 -32.41
CA GLY A 19 55.36 -15.50 -32.41
C GLY A 19 55.71 -14.87 -31.07
N GLN A 20 56.31 -15.62 -30.13
CA GLN A 20 56.79 -15.09 -28.86
C GLN A 20 58.29 -14.81 -28.92
N GLY A 21 58.72 -13.71 -28.29
CA GLY A 21 60.14 -13.37 -28.16
C GLY A 21 60.83 -14.26 -27.13
N ASP A 22 62.04 -14.73 -27.43
CA ASP A 22 62.80 -15.64 -26.56
C ASP A 22 63.07 -14.97 -25.20
N HIS A 23 62.38 -15.42 -24.15
CA HIS A 23 62.64 -14.94 -22.79
C HIS A 23 63.79 -15.74 -22.17
N ARG A 24 65.02 -15.29 -22.41
CA ARG A 24 66.17 -15.79 -21.64
C ARG A 24 66.07 -15.25 -20.21
N GLY A 25 65.75 -16.14 -19.27
CA GLY A 25 65.81 -15.83 -17.84
C GLY A 25 67.16 -15.21 -17.49
N ILE A 26 67.13 -14.12 -16.71
CA ILE A 26 68.30 -13.29 -16.42
C ILE A 26 69.12 -13.89 -15.25
N GLY A 27 68.60 -14.90 -14.54
CA GLY A 27 69.26 -15.51 -13.39
C GLY A 27 70.41 -16.45 -13.74
N ALA A 28 71.50 -16.35 -12.98
CA ALA A 28 72.70 -17.18 -13.11
C ALA A 28 72.51 -18.64 -12.63
N GLU A 29 71.37 -18.97 -11.99
CA GLU A 29 71.15 -20.28 -11.34
C GLU A 29 70.40 -21.32 -12.21
N GLY A 30 70.26 -21.07 -13.51
CA GLY A 30 69.76 -22.04 -14.49
C GLY A 30 68.31 -21.82 -14.91
N ALA A 31 68.05 -22.03 -16.20
CA ALA A 31 66.82 -21.69 -16.93
C ALA A 31 65.50 -22.27 -16.36
N ARG A 32 65.56 -23.18 -15.39
CA ARG A 32 64.37 -23.82 -14.80
C ARG A 32 63.70 -23.01 -13.70
N ARG A 33 64.39 -22.07 -13.04
CA ARG A 33 63.78 -21.25 -11.96
C ARG A 33 63.03 -20.02 -12.48
N ASP A 34 63.36 -19.54 -13.67
CA ASP A 34 62.93 -18.21 -14.12
C ASP A 34 61.95 -18.26 -15.30
N HIS A 35 61.63 -19.45 -15.81
CA HIS A 35 60.55 -19.57 -16.79
C HIS A 35 59.22 -19.63 -16.05
N THR A 36 58.42 -18.58 -16.17
CA THR A 36 57.00 -18.70 -15.86
C THR A 36 56.38 -19.59 -16.93
N HIS A 37 55.87 -20.77 -16.58
CA HIS A 37 54.92 -21.47 -17.45
C HIS A 37 53.72 -20.54 -17.58
N GLY A 38 53.70 -19.78 -18.67
CA GLY A 38 52.82 -18.64 -18.87
C GLY A 38 51.45 -18.93 -18.32
N THR A 39 51.10 -18.27 -17.22
CA THR A 39 49.71 -18.25 -16.76
C THR A 39 48.93 -17.76 -17.97
N PRO A 40 47.97 -18.53 -18.51
CA PRO A 40 47.23 -18.08 -19.68
C PRO A 40 46.73 -16.69 -19.39
N SER A 41 47.13 -15.71 -20.20
CA SER A 41 46.63 -14.35 -20.06
C SER A 41 45.11 -14.47 -20.00
N ASN A 42 44.51 -14.08 -18.88
CA ASN A 42 43.06 -14.12 -18.73
C ASN A 42 42.47 -13.45 -19.99
N PRO A 43 41.78 -14.19 -20.88
CA PRO A 43 41.27 -13.63 -22.13
C PRO A 43 40.26 -12.51 -21.86
N PHE A 44 39.84 -12.38 -20.60
CA PHE A 44 39.00 -11.35 -20.03
C PHE A 44 39.78 -10.59 -18.95
N GLY A 45 40.87 -9.90 -19.35
CA GLY A 45 41.63 -9.02 -18.46
C GLY A 45 40.70 -8.17 -17.58
N ASP A 46 41.09 -7.99 -16.30
CA ASP A 46 40.38 -7.29 -15.21
C ASP A 46 38.94 -6.88 -15.53
N GLY A 47 37.96 -7.47 -14.85
CA GLY A 47 36.51 -7.24 -15.06
C GLY A 47 36.02 -5.78 -15.04
N VAL A 48 36.91 -4.82 -14.77
CA VAL A 48 36.74 -3.38 -14.97
C VAL A 48 36.74 -2.99 -16.45
N ILE A 49 37.53 -3.64 -17.31
CA ILE A 49 37.62 -3.31 -18.74
C ILE A 49 36.38 -3.82 -19.49
N LEU A 50 35.80 -4.97 -19.14
CA LEU A 50 34.57 -5.44 -19.81
C LEU A 50 33.35 -4.56 -19.51
N LYS A 51 33.22 -4.02 -18.29
CA LYS A 51 32.17 -3.03 -17.99
C LYS A 51 32.36 -1.76 -18.81
N ASN A 52 33.58 -1.23 -18.87
CA ASN A 52 33.86 -0.01 -19.63
C ASN A 52 33.90 -0.21 -21.15
N ARG A 53 34.15 -1.42 -21.63
CA ARG A 53 34.22 -1.75 -23.07
C ARG A 53 32.85 -2.15 -23.62
N ILE A 54 31.96 -2.73 -22.82
CA ILE A 54 30.55 -2.90 -23.22
C ILE A 54 29.85 -1.54 -23.19
N ILE A 55 30.02 -0.75 -22.13
CA ILE A 55 29.45 0.60 -22.03
C ILE A 55 30.09 1.54 -23.07
N GLY A 56 31.41 1.50 -23.26
CA GLY A 56 32.13 2.32 -24.24
C GLY A 56 31.90 1.93 -25.70
N ARG A 57 31.58 0.66 -26.00
CA ARG A 57 31.22 0.22 -27.35
C ARG A 57 29.74 0.50 -27.66
N LEU A 58 28.86 0.41 -26.66
CA LEU A 58 27.48 0.91 -26.75
C LEU A 58 27.43 2.44 -26.89
N LEU A 59 28.30 3.18 -26.19
CA LEU A 59 28.37 4.65 -26.29
C LEU A 59 29.16 5.15 -27.52
N GLY A 60 30.15 4.39 -28.01
CA GLY A 60 30.99 4.74 -29.15
C GLY A 60 30.33 4.51 -30.52
N GLU A 61 29.48 3.48 -30.64
CA GLU A 61 28.62 3.28 -31.82
C GLU A 61 27.38 4.21 -31.81
N ILE A 62 27.13 4.89 -30.69
CA ILE A 62 26.11 5.95 -30.52
C ILE A 62 26.78 7.34 -30.63
N THR A 63 27.73 7.50 -31.56
CA THR A 63 28.17 8.84 -31.96
C THR A 63 27.17 9.40 -32.97
N GLY A 64 26.21 10.19 -32.49
CA GLY A 64 25.20 10.84 -33.34
C GLY A 64 23.82 10.97 -32.73
N LEU A 65 23.54 10.30 -31.61
CA LEU A 65 22.27 10.47 -30.92
C LEU A 65 22.32 11.71 -30.02
N THR A 66 21.51 12.69 -30.37
CA THR A 66 21.12 13.81 -29.52
C THR A 66 20.51 13.29 -28.22
N GLY A 67 20.46 14.12 -27.17
CA GLY A 67 19.80 13.76 -25.90
C GLY A 67 18.34 13.28 -26.08
N ALA A 68 17.67 13.74 -27.14
CA ALA A 68 16.34 13.29 -27.53
C ALA A 68 16.34 11.83 -28.03
N GLU A 69 17.35 11.42 -28.79
CA GLU A 69 17.47 10.07 -29.34
C GLU A 69 17.86 9.02 -28.29
N VAL A 70 18.67 9.39 -27.29
CA VAL A 70 18.93 8.55 -26.10
C VAL A 70 17.65 8.35 -25.27
N THR A 71 16.81 9.38 -25.19
CA THR A 71 15.48 9.31 -24.57
C THR A 71 14.51 8.41 -25.36
N THR A 72 14.76 8.24 -26.66
CA THR A 72 13.96 7.37 -27.54
C THR A 72 14.40 5.89 -27.45
N LEU A 73 15.68 5.62 -27.19
CA LEU A 73 16.23 4.27 -27.00
C LEU A 73 15.88 3.67 -25.63
N LEU A 74 15.74 4.50 -24.59
CA LEU A 74 15.06 4.14 -23.35
C LEU A 74 13.56 4.35 -23.54
N SER A 75 12.96 3.65 -24.51
CA SER A 75 11.53 3.77 -24.74
C SER A 75 10.76 3.55 -23.44
N LEU A 76 9.79 4.42 -23.16
CA LEU A 76 8.86 4.22 -22.06
C LEU A 76 8.24 2.83 -22.21
N ALA A 77 8.15 2.10 -21.11
CA ALA A 77 7.38 0.87 -21.09
C ALA A 77 5.93 1.19 -21.53
N THR A 78 5.42 0.45 -22.51
CA THR A 78 4.03 0.53 -22.97
C THR A 78 3.37 -0.83 -22.87
N THR A 79 2.07 -0.92 -23.13
CA THR A 79 1.36 -2.20 -23.19
C THR A 79 1.82 -3.09 -24.35
N LEU A 80 2.48 -2.51 -25.37
CA LEU A 80 2.96 -3.22 -26.56
C LEU A 80 4.49 -3.42 -26.57
N LEU A 81 5.25 -2.54 -25.91
CA LEU A 81 6.70 -2.51 -25.93
C LEU A 81 7.27 -2.55 -24.50
N ARG A 82 8.22 -3.46 -24.27
CA ARG A 82 9.02 -3.46 -23.05
C ARG A 82 9.94 -2.25 -23.04
N GLY A 83 10.11 -1.61 -21.89
CA GLY A 83 10.89 -0.38 -21.74
C GLY A 83 11.20 -0.06 -20.29
N VAL A 84 11.66 1.16 -20.02
CA VAL A 84 11.87 1.65 -18.65
C VAL A 84 10.58 2.29 -18.13
N VAL A 85 10.24 2.03 -16.87
CA VAL A 85 9.08 2.64 -16.19
C VAL A 85 9.57 3.53 -15.05
N PHE A 86 8.99 4.72 -14.95
CA PHE A 86 9.23 5.60 -13.81
C PHE A 86 8.44 5.11 -12.59
N LEU A 87 9.02 5.22 -11.40
CA LEU A 87 8.31 4.94 -10.16
C LEU A 87 7.56 6.20 -9.72
N ALA A 88 6.31 6.02 -9.33
CA ALA A 88 5.50 7.10 -8.74
C ALA A 88 6.06 7.45 -7.37
N THR A 89 6.09 8.75 -7.07
CA THR A 89 6.35 9.24 -5.71
C THR A 89 5.13 8.98 -4.82
N GLU A 90 5.30 9.03 -3.50
CA GLU A 90 4.19 8.88 -2.55
C GLU A 90 3.08 9.92 -2.78
N ALA A 91 3.45 11.19 -3.00
CA ALA A 91 2.50 12.27 -3.28
C ALA A 91 1.69 12.01 -4.56
N GLU A 92 2.32 11.47 -5.60
CA GLU A 92 1.65 11.13 -6.86
C GLU A 92 0.67 9.96 -6.68
N VAL A 93 1.02 8.96 -5.87
CA VAL A 93 0.12 7.83 -5.57
C VAL A 93 -1.06 8.26 -4.72
N LEU A 94 -0.84 9.11 -3.71
CA LEU A 94 -1.91 9.64 -2.85
C LEU A 94 -2.89 10.53 -3.62
N ALA A 95 -2.38 11.34 -4.57
CA ALA A 95 -3.20 12.21 -5.40
C ALA A 95 -3.85 11.50 -6.60
N GLY A 96 -3.32 10.34 -7.02
CA GLY A 96 -3.86 9.57 -8.14
C GLY A 96 -3.71 10.24 -9.52
N ILE A 97 -2.65 11.04 -9.73
CA ILE A 97 -2.51 11.94 -10.90
C ILE A 97 -1.61 11.42 -12.03
N GLU A 98 -0.76 10.42 -11.78
CA GLU A 98 0.24 9.94 -12.76
C GLU A 98 -0.12 8.57 -13.37
N ALA A 99 -0.72 8.58 -14.55
CA ALA A 99 -1.16 7.35 -15.24
C ALA A 99 -0.03 6.54 -15.89
N THR A 100 1.18 7.10 -16.03
CA THR A 100 2.31 6.48 -16.73
C THR A 100 3.40 5.94 -15.81
N LYS A 101 3.22 6.05 -14.48
CA LYS A 101 4.21 5.62 -13.48
C LYS A 101 3.77 4.35 -12.77
N ALA A 102 4.74 3.50 -12.41
CA ALA A 102 4.50 2.30 -11.63
C ALA A 102 4.47 2.61 -10.13
N VAL A 103 3.52 1.99 -9.42
CA VAL A 103 3.50 2.00 -7.95
C VAL A 103 4.51 1.01 -7.38
N THR A 104 5.03 1.31 -6.19
CA THR A 104 5.83 0.36 -5.40
C THR A 104 4.98 -0.22 -4.26
N PRO A 105 5.38 -1.37 -3.67
CA PRO A 105 4.73 -1.87 -2.45
C PRO A 105 4.73 -0.84 -1.31
N ALA A 106 5.79 -0.04 -1.18
CA ALA A 106 5.88 1.00 -0.15
C ALA A 106 4.86 2.14 -0.38
N THR A 107 4.76 2.66 -1.61
CA THR A 107 3.78 3.72 -1.94
C THR A 107 2.34 3.21 -1.86
N LEU A 108 2.09 1.94 -2.16
CA LEU A 108 0.76 1.33 -1.98
C LEU A 108 0.40 1.15 -0.51
N ALA A 109 1.36 0.78 0.34
CA ALA A 109 1.16 0.73 1.79
C ALA A 109 0.84 2.13 2.36
N ALA A 110 1.56 3.17 1.92
CA ALA A 110 1.27 4.55 2.28
C ALA A 110 -0.15 4.98 1.90
N LEU A 111 -0.60 4.65 0.67
CA LEU A 111 -1.97 4.91 0.23
C LEU A 111 -3.02 4.22 1.11
N ARG A 112 -2.81 2.94 1.43
CA ARG A 112 -3.70 2.19 2.32
C ARG A 112 -3.77 2.85 3.70
N ASP A 113 -2.64 3.24 4.26
CA ASP A 113 -2.57 3.81 5.60
C ASP A 113 -3.22 5.20 5.66
N ALA A 114 -3.07 5.99 4.60
CA ALA A 114 -3.71 7.29 4.39
C ALA A 114 -5.20 7.20 3.99
N THR A 115 -5.73 6.01 3.66
CA THR A 115 -7.15 5.87 3.32
C THR A 115 -8.02 6.22 4.53
N PRO A 116 -8.92 7.21 4.42
CA PRO A 116 -9.73 7.65 5.55
C PRO A 116 -10.59 6.52 6.11
N ARG A 117 -10.49 6.30 7.41
CA ARG A 117 -11.24 5.28 8.15
C ARG A 117 -11.36 5.65 9.61
N GLY A 118 -12.42 5.19 10.24
CA GLY A 118 -12.70 5.47 11.64
C GLY A 118 -13.64 4.45 12.22
N SER A 119 -13.58 4.25 13.52
CA SER A 119 -14.61 3.55 14.26
C SER A 119 -14.67 4.01 15.71
N PHE A 120 -15.77 3.69 16.38
CA PHE A 120 -15.88 3.72 17.83
C PHE A 120 -16.75 2.56 18.30
N TYR A 121 -16.60 2.20 19.57
CA TYR A 121 -17.34 1.12 20.21
C TYR A 121 -17.64 1.48 21.65
N GLY A 122 -18.81 1.05 22.13
CA GLY A 122 -19.20 1.13 23.54
C GLY A 122 -19.86 -0.16 23.97
N SER A 123 -19.51 -0.62 25.17
CA SER A 123 -20.09 -1.78 25.84
C SER A 123 -20.56 -1.35 27.21
N GLU A 124 -21.73 -1.82 27.63
CA GLU A 124 -22.35 -1.44 28.91
C GLU A 124 -22.55 0.08 29.05
N ILE A 125 -22.87 0.77 27.93
CA ILE A 125 -23.11 2.21 27.96
C ILE A 125 -24.43 2.50 28.70
N GLY A 126 -24.49 3.60 29.46
CA GLY A 126 -25.63 3.98 30.29
C GLY A 126 -26.62 4.92 29.59
N PHE A 127 -26.68 4.89 28.26
CA PHE A 127 -27.51 5.83 27.50
C PHE A 127 -28.99 5.54 27.72
N SER A 128 -29.75 6.58 28.10
CA SER A 128 -31.21 6.55 28.13
C SER A 128 -31.79 7.90 27.72
N ALA A 129 -32.76 7.89 26.82
CA ALA A 129 -33.44 9.09 26.36
C ALA A 129 -34.94 8.86 26.16
N ALA A 130 -35.74 9.82 26.64
CA ALA A 130 -37.13 9.94 26.23
C ALA A 130 -37.17 10.59 24.84
N VAL A 131 -37.77 9.90 23.87
CA VAL A 131 -37.94 10.39 22.50
C VAL A 131 -39.43 10.51 22.17
N ASN A 132 -39.78 11.52 21.38
CA ASN A 132 -41.15 11.70 20.90
C ASN A 132 -41.12 12.44 19.56
N ASN A 133 -41.35 11.71 18.47
CA ASN A 133 -41.24 12.23 17.11
C ASN A 133 -39.90 12.96 16.87
N SER A 134 -38.82 12.38 17.42
CA SER A 134 -37.48 12.97 17.43
C SER A 134 -36.41 11.88 17.35
N TYR A 135 -35.22 12.28 16.93
CA TYR A 135 -34.03 11.46 16.93
C TYR A 135 -32.93 12.12 17.76
N THR A 136 -32.15 11.30 18.44
CA THR A 136 -31.02 11.75 19.25
C THR A 136 -29.81 10.88 18.97
N ILE A 137 -28.62 11.47 18.98
CA ILE A 137 -27.36 10.73 18.96
C ILE A 137 -27.23 9.99 20.29
N VAL A 138 -26.79 8.74 20.21
CA VAL A 138 -26.42 7.95 21.39
C VAL A 138 -25.05 8.42 21.86
N ALA A 139 -25.01 9.06 23.03
CA ALA A 139 -23.79 9.61 23.62
C ALA A 139 -23.57 9.09 25.04
N ASP A 140 -22.33 8.72 25.35
CA ASP A 140 -21.91 8.17 26.63
C ASP A 140 -20.39 8.33 26.77
N THR A 141 -19.90 8.53 27.99
CA THR A 141 -18.45 8.65 28.27
C THR A 141 -17.69 7.33 28.15
N ASP A 142 -18.38 6.20 28.19
CA ASP A 142 -17.78 4.86 28.09
C ASP A 142 -17.58 4.41 26.63
N ILE A 143 -17.95 5.24 25.65
CA ILE A 143 -17.68 4.99 24.24
C ILE A 143 -16.24 5.41 23.91
N SER A 144 -15.49 4.48 23.34
CA SER A 144 -14.07 4.66 23.01
C SER A 144 -13.82 4.61 21.50
N PRO A 145 -12.84 5.37 20.98
CA PRO A 145 -12.46 5.30 19.57
C PRO A 145 -11.76 3.98 19.25
N GLY A 146 -12.00 3.49 18.05
CA GLY A 146 -11.20 2.45 17.39
C GLY A 146 -10.08 3.05 16.52
N PRO A 147 -9.59 2.32 15.51
CA PRO A 147 -8.58 2.85 14.58
C PRO A 147 -9.08 4.07 13.81
N LEU A 148 -8.30 5.15 13.81
CA LEU A 148 -8.58 6.40 13.09
C LEU A 148 -7.49 6.68 12.05
N SER A 149 -7.89 7.13 10.86
CA SER A 149 -7.02 7.73 9.83
C SER A 149 -7.84 8.78 9.08
N ASP A 150 -7.36 10.03 9.07
CA ASP A 150 -8.05 11.19 8.47
C ASP A 150 -9.52 11.35 8.92
N ILE A 151 -9.81 10.93 10.15
CA ILE A 151 -11.10 11.03 10.83
C ILE A 151 -10.80 11.34 12.30
N THR A 152 -11.53 12.25 12.90
CA THR A 152 -11.38 12.62 14.32
C THR A 152 -12.57 12.13 15.13
N TYR A 153 -12.29 11.53 16.29
CA TYR A 153 -13.31 11.18 17.29
C TYR A 153 -13.47 12.33 18.30
N THR A 154 -14.69 12.63 18.72
CA THR A 154 -14.97 13.65 19.74
C THR A 154 -15.60 13.02 20.97
N ASP A 155 -14.82 12.93 22.05
CA ASP A 155 -15.18 12.27 23.32
C ASP A 155 -16.42 12.88 24.00
N ALA A 156 -16.75 14.14 23.71
CA ALA A 156 -17.93 14.82 24.23
C ALA A 156 -19.23 14.54 23.42
N GLY A 157 -19.14 13.84 22.29
CA GLY A 157 -20.24 13.72 21.34
C GLY A 157 -20.33 12.40 20.58
N THR A 158 -19.51 11.39 20.91
CA THR A 158 -19.60 10.01 20.36
C THR A 158 -19.74 9.95 18.85
N THR A 159 -19.08 10.91 18.20
CA THR A 159 -19.18 11.15 16.77
C THR A 159 -17.83 11.09 16.09
N LEU A 160 -17.84 10.77 14.80
CA LEU A 160 -16.68 10.81 13.92
C LEU A 160 -16.79 12.00 12.97
N THR A 161 -15.77 12.85 12.93
CA THR A 161 -15.68 13.97 11.99
C THR A 161 -14.81 13.57 10.80
N ILE A 162 -15.36 13.70 9.59
CA ILE A 162 -14.70 13.36 8.33
C ILE A 162 -13.61 14.39 8.00
N GLY A 163 -12.36 13.95 7.77
CA GLY A 163 -11.26 14.83 7.37
C GLY A 163 -11.31 15.23 5.89
N THR A 164 -11.47 14.24 5.00
CA THR A 164 -11.51 14.45 3.54
C THR A 164 -12.89 14.12 2.96
N ALA A 165 -13.39 14.94 2.03
CA ALA A 165 -14.64 14.63 1.35
C ALA A 165 -14.55 13.36 0.47
N GLY A 166 -15.63 12.58 0.39
CA GLY A 166 -15.65 11.36 -0.41
C GLY A 166 -16.93 10.55 -0.27
N CYS A 167 -16.98 9.44 -0.99
CA CYS A 167 -17.98 8.40 -0.78
C CYS A 167 -17.45 7.42 0.29
N TYR A 168 -18.27 7.16 1.31
CA TYR A 168 -17.91 6.38 2.49
C TYR A 168 -18.88 5.23 2.71
N SER A 169 -18.35 4.03 2.93
CA SER A 169 -19.14 2.93 3.47
C SER A 169 -19.19 3.04 4.98
N VAL A 170 -20.40 3.13 5.52
CA VAL A 170 -20.68 3.28 6.95
C VAL A 170 -21.53 2.11 7.40
N ALA A 171 -21.11 1.43 8.47
CA ALA A 171 -21.90 0.40 9.11
C ALA A 171 -22.00 0.66 10.61
N TRP A 172 -23.13 0.27 11.19
CA TRP A 172 -23.43 0.49 12.60
C TRP A 172 -24.13 -0.73 13.19
N TYR A 173 -24.00 -0.87 14.51
CA TYR A 173 -24.80 -1.78 15.31
C TYR A 173 -25.10 -1.14 16.67
N LEU A 174 -26.18 -1.59 17.30
CA LEU A 174 -26.48 -1.30 18.69
C LEU A 174 -27.38 -2.36 19.32
N ALA A 175 -27.44 -2.36 20.65
CA ALA A 175 -28.41 -3.13 21.43
C ALA A 175 -29.37 -2.15 22.11
N VAL A 176 -30.63 -2.14 21.68
CA VAL A 176 -31.65 -1.21 22.16
C VAL A 176 -32.60 -1.87 23.15
N GLU A 177 -32.96 -1.14 24.18
CA GLU A 177 -34.05 -1.49 25.09
C GLU A 177 -35.14 -0.42 25.00
N VAL A 178 -36.40 -0.84 24.97
CA VAL A 178 -37.55 0.03 24.75
C VAL A 178 -38.47 -0.05 25.96
N GLY A 179 -38.73 1.08 26.61
CA GLY A 179 -39.43 1.13 27.89
C GLY A 179 -40.93 0.77 27.84
N THR A 180 -41.50 0.58 26.65
CA THR A 180 -42.92 0.30 26.46
C THR A 180 -43.15 -0.68 25.31
N ASP A 181 -44.08 -1.61 25.49
CA ASP A 181 -44.52 -2.56 24.47
C ASP A 181 -45.11 -1.85 23.24
N ASN A 182 -44.97 -2.49 22.08
CA ASN A 182 -45.64 -2.15 20.82
C ASN A 182 -45.39 -0.69 20.38
N ARG A 183 -44.15 -0.22 20.52
CA ARG A 183 -43.71 1.09 20.01
C ARG A 183 -42.71 0.93 18.87
N HIS A 184 -42.83 1.79 17.87
CA HIS A 184 -41.90 1.81 16.76
C HIS A 184 -40.60 2.48 17.17
N VAL A 185 -39.50 1.75 17.17
CA VAL A 185 -38.16 2.32 17.36
C VAL A 185 -37.37 2.21 16.08
N ARG A 186 -36.65 3.28 15.76
CA ARG A 186 -35.78 3.40 14.60
C ARG A 186 -34.38 3.74 15.05
N ALA A 187 -33.41 3.17 14.38
CA ALA A 187 -32.00 3.52 14.54
C ALA A 187 -31.32 3.61 13.18
N GLY A 188 -30.26 4.41 13.10
CA GLY A 188 -29.56 4.64 11.85
C GLY A 188 -28.37 5.56 12.00
N ILE A 189 -27.79 5.94 10.86
CA ILE A 189 -26.68 6.88 10.79
C ILE A 189 -27.24 8.31 10.86
N MET A 190 -26.65 9.17 11.69
CA MET A 190 -26.90 10.61 11.71
C MET A 190 -25.70 11.34 11.12
N VAL A 191 -25.97 12.36 10.30
CA VAL A 191 -24.95 13.24 9.69
C VAL A 191 -25.20 14.66 10.19
N ASP A 192 -24.15 15.38 10.60
CA ASP A 192 -24.18 16.79 11.02
C ASP A 192 -25.21 17.11 12.10
N SER A 193 -25.40 16.18 13.04
CA SER A 193 -26.38 16.31 14.13
C SER A 193 -27.82 16.57 13.67
N THR A 194 -28.17 16.23 12.43
CA THR A 194 -29.52 16.42 11.90
C THR A 194 -30.52 15.64 12.73
N THR A 195 -31.67 16.24 13.06
CA THR A 195 -32.82 15.57 13.70
C THR A 195 -33.47 14.48 12.83
N VAL A 196 -32.77 14.01 11.81
CA VAL A 196 -33.22 13.06 10.79
C VAL A 196 -32.12 12.02 10.62
N LEU A 197 -32.48 10.75 10.64
CA LEU A 197 -31.58 9.68 10.23
C LEU A 197 -31.35 9.76 8.72
N SER A 198 -30.11 9.52 8.28
CA SER A 198 -29.82 9.27 6.87
C SER A 198 -30.75 8.15 6.37
N ALA A 199 -31.55 8.41 5.33
CA ALA A 199 -32.54 7.44 4.84
C ALA A 199 -31.91 6.08 4.44
N PRO A 200 -30.70 6.05 3.82
CA PRO A 200 -29.90 4.84 3.72
C PRO A 200 -29.46 4.31 5.09
N GLY A 201 -29.64 3.00 5.31
CA GLY A 201 -29.10 2.31 6.49
C GLY A 201 -29.94 2.44 7.76
N ILE A 202 -31.18 2.95 7.69
CA ILE A 202 -32.13 2.92 8.81
C ILE A 202 -32.65 1.50 9.00
N ASN A 203 -32.73 1.08 10.26
CA ASN A 203 -33.46 -0.12 10.66
C ASN A 203 -34.58 0.27 11.65
N HIS A 204 -35.64 -0.53 11.70
CA HIS A 204 -36.73 -0.33 12.63
C HIS A 204 -37.20 -1.65 13.24
N ILE A 205 -37.69 -1.57 14.47
CA ILE A 205 -38.29 -2.69 15.19
C ILE A 205 -39.55 -2.22 15.92
N GLU A 206 -40.42 -3.17 16.25
CA GLU A 206 -41.59 -2.96 17.11
C GLU A 206 -41.57 -4.02 18.24
N PRO A 207 -40.87 -3.73 19.35
CA PRO A 207 -40.75 -4.64 20.48
C PRO A 207 -42.12 -5.04 21.05
N GLN A 208 -42.38 -6.34 21.09
CA GLN A 208 -43.60 -6.87 21.72
C GLN A 208 -43.51 -6.91 23.25
N THR A 209 -42.33 -6.65 23.82
CA THR A 209 -42.08 -6.70 25.26
C THR A 209 -41.12 -5.57 25.64
N ALA A 210 -41.55 -4.75 26.59
CA ALA A 210 -40.81 -3.66 27.16
C ALA A 210 -39.61 -4.18 27.95
N ASN A 211 -38.60 -3.33 28.05
CA ASN A 211 -37.40 -3.58 28.84
C ASN A 211 -36.69 -4.89 28.42
N LYS A 212 -36.82 -5.25 27.15
CA LYS A 212 -36.06 -6.33 26.52
C LYS A 212 -35.08 -5.72 25.54
N GLN A 213 -33.87 -6.28 25.53
CA GLN A 213 -32.82 -5.88 24.61
C GLN A 213 -33.06 -6.48 23.20
N TYR A 214 -32.89 -5.66 22.17
CA TYR A 214 -32.99 -6.02 20.77
C TYR A 214 -31.75 -5.54 20.02
N ALA A 215 -31.16 -6.42 19.21
CA ALA A 215 -30.05 -6.03 18.34
C ALA A 215 -30.58 -5.32 17.09
N MET A 216 -29.98 -4.18 16.76
CA MET A 216 -30.23 -3.45 15.52
C MET A 216 -28.90 -3.18 14.83
N SER A 217 -28.91 -3.22 13.50
CA SER A 217 -27.76 -2.87 12.68
C SER A 217 -28.20 -2.37 11.32
N GLY A 218 -27.27 -1.72 10.63
CA GLY A 218 -27.48 -1.23 9.26
C GLY A 218 -26.17 -0.80 8.63
N CYS A 219 -26.22 -0.56 7.33
CA CYS A 219 -25.12 0.03 6.58
C CYS A 219 -25.64 0.93 5.45
N ALA A 220 -24.79 1.86 5.02
CA ALA A 220 -25.04 2.74 3.90
C ALA A 220 -23.73 3.20 3.29
N ASP A 221 -23.74 3.42 1.97
CA ASP A 221 -22.72 4.19 1.30
C ASP A 221 -23.21 5.65 1.20
N LEU A 222 -22.42 6.59 1.70
CA LEU A 222 -22.78 8.00 1.87
C LEU A 222 -21.72 8.91 1.25
N ASP A 223 -22.17 9.91 0.50
CA ASP A 223 -21.32 11.01 0.07
C ASP A 223 -21.23 12.04 1.20
N LEU A 224 -20.02 12.18 1.77
CA LEU A 224 -19.77 13.01 2.95
C LEU A 224 -18.79 14.13 2.61
N ALA A 225 -19.11 15.33 3.06
CA ALA A 225 -18.22 16.48 2.98
C ALA A 225 -17.10 16.38 4.04
N ALA A 226 -15.97 17.06 3.78
CA ALA A 226 -14.99 17.31 4.83
C ALA A 226 -15.65 18.13 5.96
N GLY A 227 -15.40 17.75 7.20
CA GLY A 227 -16.05 18.29 8.39
C GLY A 227 -17.40 17.66 8.74
N ALA A 228 -17.94 16.76 7.91
CA ALA A 228 -19.20 16.08 8.22
C ALA A 228 -19.08 15.26 9.51
N VAL A 229 -20.10 15.33 10.37
CA VAL A 229 -20.11 14.67 11.69
C VAL A 229 -21.04 13.47 11.67
N LEU A 230 -20.49 12.28 11.85
CA LEU A 230 -21.24 11.02 11.89
C LEU A 230 -21.51 10.55 13.31
N GLY A 231 -22.72 10.09 13.58
CA GLY A 231 -23.09 9.39 14.81
C GLY A 231 -24.11 8.28 14.56
N VAL A 232 -24.41 7.49 15.58
CA VAL A 232 -25.54 6.54 15.55
C VAL A 232 -26.69 7.18 16.30
N GLY A 233 -27.83 7.29 15.62
CA GLY A 233 -29.05 7.86 16.16
C GLY A 233 -30.07 6.81 16.54
N VAL A 234 -30.84 7.11 17.58
CA VAL A 234 -32.08 6.39 17.92
C VAL A 234 -33.24 7.37 17.97
N GLY A 235 -34.44 6.89 17.65
CA GLY A 235 -35.65 7.71 17.71
C GLY A 235 -36.91 6.91 17.52
N SER A 236 -38.04 7.59 17.65
CA SER A 236 -39.36 7.00 17.53
C SER A 236 -40.36 8.04 17.01
N GLY A 237 -41.35 7.58 16.25
CA GLY A 237 -42.56 8.37 15.96
C GLY A 237 -43.55 8.36 17.14
N ASP A 238 -43.36 7.47 18.10
CA ASP A 238 -44.12 7.36 19.33
C ASP A 238 -43.41 8.08 20.49
N SER A 239 -44.13 8.30 21.59
CA SER A 239 -43.52 8.72 22.87
C SER A 239 -43.03 7.49 23.63
N VAL A 240 -41.70 7.34 23.76
CA VAL A 240 -41.08 6.16 24.39
C VAL A 240 -39.73 6.51 25.01
N THR A 241 -39.32 5.76 26.03
CA THR A 241 -37.95 5.77 26.54
C THR A 241 -37.14 4.70 25.82
N ILE A 242 -36.01 5.09 25.26
CA ILE A 242 -35.04 4.20 24.64
C ILE A 242 -33.79 4.17 25.51
N ALA A 243 -33.29 2.98 25.81
CA ALA A 243 -31.96 2.77 26.36
C ALA A 243 -31.09 2.01 25.36
N VAL A 244 -29.78 2.18 25.45
CA VAL A 244 -28.80 1.49 24.60
C VAL A 244 -27.67 1.00 25.47
N ASP A 245 -27.31 -0.28 25.38
CA ASP A 245 -26.23 -0.87 26.18
C ASP A 245 -24.95 -1.10 25.37
N HIS A 246 -25.09 -1.35 24.07
CA HIS A 246 -23.97 -1.61 23.18
C HIS A 246 -24.12 -0.78 21.92
N ILE A 247 -23.00 -0.29 21.40
CA ILE A 247 -22.97 0.49 20.18
C ILE A 247 -21.66 0.28 19.45
N GLY A 248 -21.70 0.38 18.12
CA GLY A 248 -20.51 0.60 17.34
C GLY A 248 -20.83 1.22 15.99
N LEU A 249 -19.85 1.94 15.47
CA LEU A 249 -19.88 2.52 14.14
C LEU A 249 -18.52 2.33 13.49
N CYS A 250 -18.50 1.91 12.22
CA CYS A 250 -17.31 1.89 11.40
C CYS A 250 -17.57 2.63 10.10
N VAL A 251 -16.54 3.35 9.65
CA VAL A 251 -16.57 4.16 8.44
C VAL A 251 -15.27 3.98 7.67
N LYS A 252 -15.38 3.83 6.35
CA LYS A 252 -14.23 3.70 5.45
C LYS A 252 -14.53 4.40 4.13
N ARG A 253 -13.62 5.23 3.66
CA ARG A 253 -13.73 5.84 2.33
C ARG A 253 -13.63 4.76 1.26
N ILE A 254 -14.57 4.75 0.32
CA ILE A 254 -14.64 3.83 -0.82
C ILE A 254 -14.50 4.54 -2.16
N GLY A 255 -14.60 5.87 -2.20
CA GLY A 255 -14.42 6.65 -3.42
C GLY A 255 -14.30 8.15 -3.18
N SER A 256 -14.10 8.90 -4.26
CA SER A 256 -14.42 10.32 -4.32
C SER A 256 -15.92 10.52 -4.54
N THR A 257 -16.46 11.65 -4.08
CA THR A 257 -17.81 12.13 -4.43
C THR A 257 -17.88 12.57 -5.87
#